data_AF-A0A7Z1S0Q5-F1
#
_entry.id   AF-A0A7Z1S0Q5-F1
#
_cell.length_a   1.000
_cell.length_b   1.000
_cell.length_c   1.000
_cell.angle_alpha   90.00
_cell.angle_beta   90.00
_cell.angle_gamma   90.00
#
_symmetry.space_group_name_H-M   'P 1'
#
loop_
_entity.id
_entity.type
_entity.pdbx_description
1 polymer ?
#
loop_
_entity_poly.entity_id
_entity_poly.type
_entity_poly.pdbx_seq_one_letter_code
_entity_poly.pdbx_strand_id
1 'polypeptide(L)'
;MPEKISTSALAKHKGVEPKTLFSDLKSAGYIVRSQERWVLTERGESFGGEYVEHKKFGIFIVWSENLLIDLDSFSGKTLTATQLGNAFQLSAKKINLLLNELGWITKEEDGWHVTSTGLKAGGEQREDKATKNLFVVWHDSLVRNKRLKQSVVEFLGHDAESHSTDASFSSFRQKFEAKHRSLDGHYVRSKGELIIDNWLYMAGVVHAYERPLPIAKEVMSDFYLPTGKVYIQFWGTDYGSIDQDQRIATKKIYEEHGFGLIEICPEDIPNLDKVLPPLLREYGIKAY
;
A
#
# COMPACT_ATOMS: atom_id res chain seq x y z
N MET A 1 -4.69 -21.95 21.17
CA MET A 1 -4.93 -20.60 20.58
C MET A 1 -6.24 -20.09 21.15
N PRO A 2 -6.40 -18.78 21.43
CA PRO A 2 -7.70 -18.26 21.84
C PRO A 2 -8.73 -18.57 20.75
N GLU A 3 -9.91 -19.02 21.16
CA GLU A 3 -10.99 -19.34 20.23
C GLU A 3 -11.40 -18.06 19.50
N LYS A 4 -11.46 -18.12 18.16
CA LYS A 4 -11.84 -16.99 17.33
C LYS A 4 -13.26 -17.18 16.85
N ILE A 5 -14.07 -16.15 17.07
CA ILE A 5 -15.50 -16.19 16.80
C ILE A 5 -15.89 -15.05 15.86
N SER A 6 -16.98 -15.24 15.11
CA SER A 6 -17.50 -14.21 14.19
C SER A 6 -17.94 -12.97 14.96
N THR A 7 -18.02 -11.82 14.29
CA THR A 7 -18.50 -10.58 14.93
C THR A 7 -19.87 -10.75 15.59
N SER A 8 -20.82 -11.44 14.94
CA SER A 8 -22.13 -11.70 15.53
C SER A 8 -22.07 -12.63 16.75
N ALA A 9 -21.17 -13.62 16.75
CA ALA A 9 -20.94 -14.48 17.91
C ALA A 9 -20.25 -13.71 19.04
N LEU A 10 -19.31 -12.82 18.73
CA LEU A 10 -18.64 -11.96 19.70
C LEU A 10 -19.63 -11.00 20.38
N ALA A 11 -20.58 -10.44 19.63
CA ALA A 11 -21.65 -9.62 20.18
C ALA A 11 -22.48 -10.40 21.20
N LYS A 12 -22.88 -11.63 20.85
CA LYS A 12 -23.61 -12.52 21.76
C LYS A 12 -22.79 -12.87 23.00
N HIS A 13 -21.50 -13.17 22.83
CA HIS A 13 -20.57 -13.46 23.93
C HIS A 13 -20.41 -12.28 24.89
N LYS A 14 -20.34 -11.05 24.37
CA LYS A 14 -20.26 -9.81 25.16
C LYS A 14 -21.63 -9.31 25.68
N GLY A 15 -22.73 -9.99 25.35
CA GLY A 15 -24.08 -9.60 25.77
C GLY A 15 -24.58 -8.30 25.13
N VAL A 16 -24.08 -7.92 23.95
CA VAL A 16 -24.46 -6.70 23.23
C VAL A 16 -25.18 -7.02 21.92
N GLU A 17 -25.96 -6.07 21.40
CA GLU A 17 -26.55 -6.23 20.08
C GLU A 17 -25.47 -6.27 18.98
N PRO A 18 -25.59 -7.15 17.96
CA PRO A 18 -24.63 -7.20 16.85
C PRO A 18 -24.40 -5.85 16.18
N LYS A 19 -25.48 -5.07 15.98
CA LYS A 19 -25.41 -3.74 15.36
C LYS A 19 -24.51 -2.79 16.16
N THR A 20 -24.58 -2.83 17.49
CA THR A 20 -23.74 -2.03 18.39
C THR A 20 -22.28 -2.43 18.24
N LEU A 21 -21.97 -3.74 18.29
CA LEU A 21 -20.59 -4.19 18.14
C LEU A 21 -20.00 -3.83 16.76
N PHE A 22 -20.77 -3.96 15.68
CA PHE A 22 -20.32 -3.51 14.36
C PHE A 22 -20.07 -1.99 14.33
N SER A 23 -20.89 -1.20 15.03
CA SER A 23 -20.68 0.24 15.17
C SER A 23 -19.41 0.57 15.96
N ASP A 24 -19.14 -0.16 17.03
CA ASP A 24 -17.95 0.03 17.87
C ASP A 24 -16.67 -0.33 17.10
N LEU A 25 -16.65 -1.47 16.40
CA LEU A 25 -15.53 -1.86 15.54
C LEU A 25 -15.29 -0.86 14.40
N LYS A 26 -16.37 -0.32 13.82
CA LYS A 26 -16.26 0.75 12.82
C LYS A 26 -15.68 2.02 13.42
N SER A 27 -16.16 2.42 14.59
CA SER A 27 -15.73 3.66 15.28
C SER A 27 -14.30 3.58 15.79
N ALA A 28 -13.81 2.38 16.14
CA ALA A 28 -12.41 2.14 16.44
C ALA A 28 -11.52 2.07 15.19
N GLY A 29 -12.12 2.10 13.99
CA GLY A 29 -11.43 1.98 12.71
C GLY A 29 -10.92 0.58 12.42
N TYR A 30 -11.50 -0.46 13.01
CA TYR A 30 -11.09 -1.85 12.81
C TYR A 30 -11.69 -2.43 11.52
N ILE A 31 -12.88 -1.97 11.14
CA ILE A 31 -13.56 -2.37 9.92
C ILE A 31 -14.11 -1.14 9.19
N VAL A 32 -14.20 -1.23 7.88
CA VAL A 32 -14.91 -0.25 7.04
C VAL A 32 -16.01 -0.91 6.24
N ARG A 33 -17.01 -0.12 5.84
CA ARG A 33 -18.10 -0.60 4.99
C ARG A 33 -17.76 -0.30 3.53
N SER A 34 -17.77 -1.34 2.70
CA SER A 34 -17.69 -1.21 1.24
C SER A 34 -18.90 -1.90 0.62
N GLN A 35 -19.73 -1.12 -0.08
CA GLN A 35 -21.02 -1.59 -0.59
C GLN A 35 -21.82 -2.31 0.52
N GLU A 36 -22.12 -3.59 0.31
CA GLU A 36 -22.86 -4.43 1.26
C GLU A 36 -21.98 -5.33 2.15
N ARG A 37 -20.67 -5.08 2.21
CA ARG A 37 -19.73 -5.92 2.95
C ARG A 37 -18.89 -5.13 3.94
N TRP A 38 -18.53 -5.78 5.04
CA TRP A 38 -17.54 -5.28 5.97
C TRP A 38 -16.15 -5.73 5.52
N VAL A 39 -15.22 -4.80 5.48
CA VAL A 39 -13.83 -5.03 5.13
C VAL A 39 -12.99 -4.78 6.37
N LEU A 40 -12.17 -5.76 6.72
CA LEU A 40 -11.17 -5.67 7.76
C LEU A 40 -10.07 -4.69 7.33
N THR A 41 -9.72 -3.76 8.21
CA THR A 41 -8.63 -2.80 8.01
C THR A 41 -7.32 -3.33 8.57
N GLU A 42 -6.19 -2.73 8.18
CA GLU A 42 -4.87 -3.03 8.77
C GLU A 42 -4.87 -2.79 10.29
N ARG A 43 -5.61 -1.78 10.75
CA ARG A 43 -5.79 -1.55 12.19
C ARG A 43 -6.56 -2.70 12.83
N GLY A 44 -7.66 -3.15 12.23
CA GLY A 44 -8.39 -4.32 12.71
C GLY A 44 -7.53 -5.60 12.78
N GLU A 45 -6.70 -5.83 11.76
CA GLU A 45 -5.72 -6.92 11.74
C GLU A 45 -4.73 -6.80 12.91
N SER A 46 -4.22 -5.58 13.18
CA SER A 46 -3.30 -5.34 14.31
C SER A 46 -3.92 -5.60 15.69
N PHE A 47 -5.26 -5.56 15.80
CA PHE A 47 -6.02 -5.92 16.99
C PHE A 47 -6.56 -7.37 16.95
N GLY A 48 -6.05 -8.20 16.04
CA GLY A 48 -6.28 -9.64 15.99
C GLY A 48 -7.48 -10.10 15.15
N GLY A 49 -8.07 -9.19 14.37
CA GLY A 49 -9.07 -9.53 13.37
C GLY A 49 -8.44 -10.35 12.24
N GLU A 50 -9.17 -11.36 11.76
CA GLU A 50 -8.73 -12.20 10.64
C GLU A 50 -9.91 -12.57 9.75
N TYR A 51 -9.61 -12.88 8.48
CA TYR A 51 -10.59 -13.48 7.58
C TYR A 51 -10.59 -15.00 7.74
N VAL A 52 -11.80 -15.58 7.77
CA VAL A 52 -12.02 -17.03 7.69
C VAL A 52 -12.98 -17.29 6.54
N GLU A 53 -12.67 -18.32 5.75
CA GLU A 53 -13.54 -18.83 4.69
C GLU A 53 -14.40 -19.98 5.24
N HIS A 54 -15.71 -19.90 5.03
CA HIS A 54 -16.64 -20.97 5.39
C HIS A 54 -17.52 -21.36 4.22
N LYS A 55 -17.61 -22.67 3.95
CA LYS A 55 -18.32 -23.24 2.79
C LYS A 55 -19.74 -22.70 2.56
N LYS A 56 -20.46 -22.39 3.64
CA LYS A 56 -21.85 -21.87 3.59
C LYS A 56 -21.98 -20.35 3.58
N PHE A 57 -21.03 -19.64 4.20
CA PHE A 57 -21.19 -18.21 4.51
C PHE A 57 -20.19 -17.32 3.76
N GLY A 58 -19.29 -17.93 2.97
CA GLY A 58 -18.20 -17.23 2.30
C GLY A 58 -17.15 -16.74 3.29
N ILE A 59 -16.46 -15.66 2.90
CA ILE A 59 -15.40 -15.02 3.69
C ILE A 59 -16.02 -14.04 4.69
N PHE A 60 -15.66 -14.16 5.97
CA PHE A 60 -16.09 -13.25 7.03
C PHE A 60 -14.99 -13.00 8.06
N ILE A 61 -15.20 -11.99 8.91
CA ILE A 61 -14.21 -11.53 9.90
C ILE A 61 -14.47 -12.22 11.25
N VAL A 62 -13.40 -12.77 11.82
CA VAL A 62 -13.35 -13.35 13.16
C VAL A 62 -12.42 -12.57 14.08
N TRP A 63 -12.69 -12.68 15.37
CA TRP A 63 -11.98 -11.97 16.44
C TRP A 63 -11.74 -12.91 17.62
N SER A 64 -10.74 -12.58 18.44
CA SER A 64 -10.60 -13.18 19.77
C SER A 64 -11.83 -12.89 20.63
N GLU A 65 -12.29 -13.88 21.41
CA GLU A 65 -13.36 -13.70 22.41
C GLU A 65 -13.08 -12.55 23.40
N ASN A 66 -11.80 -12.34 23.70
CA ASN A 66 -11.32 -11.31 24.61
C ASN A 66 -10.92 -10.01 23.90
N LEU A 67 -11.43 -9.76 22.68
CA LEU A 67 -11.14 -8.53 21.93
C LEU A 67 -11.41 -7.29 22.79
N LEU A 68 -10.40 -6.43 22.88
CA LEU A 68 -10.49 -5.08 23.43
C LEU A 68 -10.65 -4.09 22.27
N ILE A 69 -11.68 -3.26 22.35
CA ILE A 69 -12.00 -2.26 21.33
C ILE A 69 -11.59 -0.90 21.88
N ASP A 70 -10.65 -0.27 21.20
CA ASP A 70 -10.12 1.05 21.54
C ASP A 70 -11.02 2.14 20.93
N LEU A 71 -12.03 2.54 21.71
CA LEU A 71 -13.00 3.59 21.33
C LEU A 71 -12.54 5.01 21.71
N ASP A 72 -11.51 5.15 22.53
CA ASP A 72 -11.08 6.44 23.08
C ASP A 72 -9.98 7.11 22.24
N SER A 73 -9.18 6.32 21.51
CA SER A 73 -8.06 6.87 20.73
C SER A 73 -8.47 7.71 19.53
N PHE A 74 -9.70 7.54 19.06
CA PHE A 74 -10.23 8.11 17.83
C PHE A 74 -11.71 8.48 17.99
N SER A 75 -12.17 9.48 17.24
CA SER A 75 -13.55 9.95 17.30
C SER A 75 -14.54 9.09 16.50
N GLY A 76 -14.05 8.14 15.71
CA GLY A 76 -14.85 7.32 14.80
C GLY A 76 -15.46 8.09 13.62
N LYS A 77 -15.13 9.37 13.48
CA LYS A 77 -15.58 10.21 12.36
C LYS A 77 -14.74 9.92 11.12
N THR A 78 -15.37 10.13 9.97
CA THR A 78 -14.66 10.13 8.70
C THR A 78 -14.28 11.55 8.28
N LEU A 79 -13.12 11.67 7.64
CA LEU A 79 -12.52 12.91 7.18
C LEU A 79 -12.49 12.92 5.65
N THR A 80 -12.89 14.04 5.07
CA THR A 80 -12.66 14.34 3.65
C THR A 80 -11.18 14.63 3.40
N ALA A 81 -10.74 14.59 2.13
CA ALA A 81 -9.40 15.01 1.74
C ALA A 81 -9.05 16.45 2.19
N THR A 82 -10.05 17.34 2.27
CA THR A 82 -9.88 18.70 2.82
C THR A 82 -9.57 18.68 4.30
N GLN A 83 -10.33 17.90 5.09
CA GLN A 83 -10.11 17.81 6.53
C GLN A 83 -8.79 17.11 6.87
N LEU A 84 -8.42 16.06 6.12
CA LEU A 84 -7.08 15.47 6.20
C LEU A 84 -6.00 16.49 5.84
N GLY A 85 -6.21 17.24 4.76
CA GLY A 85 -5.29 18.29 4.32
C GLY A 85 -5.03 19.34 5.39
N ASN A 86 -6.05 19.76 6.13
CA ASN A 86 -5.89 20.69 7.24
C ASN A 86 -4.95 20.15 8.33
N ALA A 87 -4.98 18.84 8.62
CA ALA A 87 -4.08 18.21 9.60
C ALA A 87 -2.62 18.18 9.13
N PHE A 88 -2.39 18.17 7.81
CA PHE A 88 -1.05 18.13 7.20
C PHE A 88 -0.61 19.45 6.58
N GLN A 89 -1.42 20.52 6.69
CA GLN A 89 -1.21 21.80 6.02
C GLN A 89 -1.05 21.67 4.49
N LEU A 90 -1.78 20.72 3.89
CA LEU A 90 -1.80 20.46 2.46
C LEU A 90 -3.20 20.72 1.89
N SER A 91 -3.27 21.13 0.62
CA SER A 91 -4.57 21.22 -0.06
C SER A 91 -5.16 19.83 -0.31
N ALA A 92 -6.49 19.75 -0.39
CA ALA A 92 -7.19 18.50 -0.71
C ALA A 92 -6.69 17.86 -2.02
N LYS A 93 -6.30 18.69 -3.01
CA LYS A 93 -5.71 18.22 -4.26
C LYS A 93 -4.40 17.47 -4.01
N LYS A 94 -3.49 18.04 -3.21
CA LYS A 94 -2.20 17.40 -2.86
C LYS A 94 -2.41 16.12 -2.06
N ILE A 95 -3.31 16.13 -1.09
CA ILE A 95 -3.67 14.92 -0.33
C ILE A 95 -4.18 13.80 -1.25
N ASN A 96 -5.11 14.10 -2.17
CA ASN A 96 -5.59 13.10 -3.10
C ASN A 96 -4.49 12.56 -4.02
N LEU A 97 -3.52 13.39 -4.42
CA LEU A 97 -2.37 12.92 -5.20
C LEU A 97 -1.49 11.95 -4.39
N LEU A 98 -1.22 12.24 -3.12
CA LEU A 98 -0.46 11.35 -2.23
C LEU A 98 -1.21 10.04 -1.97
N LEU A 99 -2.51 10.10 -1.68
CA LEU A 99 -3.35 8.91 -1.50
C LEU A 99 -3.43 8.06 -2.79
N ASN A 100 -3.43 8.71 -3.96
CA ASN A 100 -3.43 8.02 -5.25
C ASN A 100 -2.09 7.34 -5.54
N GLU A 101 -0.98 8.01 -5.20
CA GLU A 101 0.38 7.46 -5.32
C GLU A 101 0.59 6.27 -4.38
N LEU A 102 0.08 6.33 -3.15
CA LEU A 102 0.03 5.18 -2.23
C LEU A 102 -0.87 4.03 -2.73
N GLY A 103 -1.54 4.21 -3.87
CA GLY A 103 -2.43 3.22 -4.45
C GLY A 103 -3.76 3.05 -3.72
N TRP A 104 -4.08 3.93 -2.76
CA TRP A 104 -5.29 3.82 -1.93
C TRP A 104 -6.54 4.39 -2.61
N ILE A 105 -6.37 5.28 -3.58
CA ILE A 105 -7.45 5.76 -4.45
C ILE A 105 -7.01 5.79 -5.91
N THR A 106 -7.97 5.82 -6.83
CA THR A 106 -7.76 6.02 -8.27
C THR A 106 -8.62 7.17 -8.77
N LYS A 107 -8.11 7.91 -9.75
CA LYS A 107 -8.84 8.98 -10.45
C LYS A 107 -9.58 8.37 -11.64
N GLU A 108 -10.88 8.56 -11.71
CA GLU A 108 -11.72 8.20 -12.86
C GLU A 108 -12.53 9.43 -13.32
N GLU A 109 -13.33 9.27 -14.37
CA GLU A 109 -14.11 10.37 -14.98
C GLU A 109 -15.11 10.99 -14.00
N ASP A 110 -15.72 10.18 -13.15
CA ASP A 110 -16.74 10.53 -12.16
C ASP A 110 -16.18 10.85 -10.76
N GLY A 111 -14.86 10.83 -10.58
CA GLY A 111 -14.23 11.31 -9.35
C GLY A 111 -13.09 10.44 -8.82
N TRP A 112 -13.04 10.30 -7.50
CA TRP A 112 -12.03 9.48 -6.80
C TRP A 112 -12.67 8.21 -6.26
N HIS A 113 -12.08 7.08 -6.63
CA HIS A 113 -12.50 5.74 -6.24
C HIS A 113 -11.56 5.15 -5.22
N VAL A 114 -12.09 4.54 -4.17
CA VAL A 114 -11.30 3.80 -3.18
C VAL A 114 -10.89 2.45 -3.75
N THR A 115 -9.62 2.09 -3.57
CA THR A 115 -9.10 0.76 -3.97
C THR A 115 -9.26 -0.25 -2.83
N SER A 116 -8.98 -1.53 -3.09
CA SER A 116 -8.95 -2.56 -2.05
C SER A 116 -7.98 -2.23 -0.91
N THR A 117 -6.80 -1.70 -1.24
CA THR A 117 -5.80 -1.25 -0.26
C THR A 117 -6.23 0.02 0.45
N GLY A 118 -6.94 0.93 -0.23
CA GLY A 118 -7.55 2.08 0.41
C GLY A 118 -8.62 1.73 1.43
N LEU A 119 -9.44 0.71 1.16
CA LEU A 119 -10.38 0.17 2.14
C LEU A 119 -9.63 -0.40 3.36
N LYS A 120 -8.55 -1.17 3.14
CA LYS A 120 -7.70 -1.68 4.23
C LYS A 120 -7.06 -0.55 5.05
N ALA A 121 -6.74 0.59 4.43
CA ALA A 121 -6.23 1.79 5.10
C ALA A 121 -7.32 2.60 5.85
N GLY A 122 -8.60 2.21 5.77
CA GLY A 122 -9.70 2.88 6.45
C GLY A 122 -10.50 3.87 5.58
N GLY A 123 -10.36 3.79 4.26
CA GLY A 123 -11.13 4.56 3.30
C GLY A 123 -12.55 4.02 3.12
N GLU A 124 -13.50 4.90 2.83
CA GLU A 124 -14.87 4.56 2.45
C GLU A 124 -15.30 5.40 1.24
N GLN A 125 -15.90 4.74 0.25
CA GLN A 125 -16.49 5.43 -0.91
C GLN A 125 -17.72 6.24 -0.48
N ARG A 126 -17.85 7.44 -1.06
CA ARG A 126 -19.02 8.31 -0.97
C ARG A 126 -19.36 8.90 -2.33
N GLU A 127 -20.60 9.34 -2.45
CA GLU A 127 -21.15 10.05 -3.61
C GLU A 127 -21.69 11.39 -3.11
N ASP A 128 -21.34 12.47 -3.81
CA ASP A 128 -21.96 13.77 -3.58
C ASP A 128 -23.37 13.77 -4.20
N LYS A 129 -24.40 13.98 -3.36
CA LYS A 129 -25.79 13.86 -3.79
C LYS A 129 -26.19 14.87 -4.88
N ALA A 130 -25.52 16.02 -4.96
CA ALA A 130 -25.85 17.09 -5.89
C ALA A 130 -25.13 16.91 -7.23
N THR A 131 -23.84 16.60 -7.19
CA THR A 131 -22.99 16.50 -8.39
C THR A 131 -22.88 15.09 -8.94
N LYS A 132 -23.27 14.07 -8.17
CA LYS A 132 -23.06 12.64 -8.47
C LYS A 132 -21.59 12.22 -8.57
N ASN A 133 -20.67 13.12 -8.23
CA ASN A 133 -19.26 12.81 -8.21
C ASN A 133 -18.91 11.92 -7.02
N LEU A 134 -18.06 10.93 -7.29
CA LEU A 134 -17.52 10.01 -6.31
C LEU A 134 -16.30 10.62 -5.61
N PHE A 135 -16.23 10.42 -4.29
CA PHE A 135 -15.09 10.83 -3.48
C PHE A 135 -14.90 9.87 -2.30
N VAL A 136 -13.72 9.92 -1.69
CA VAL A 136 -13.35 9.03 -0.58
C VAL A 136 -13.28 9.82 0.72
N VAL A 137 -13.82 9.24 1.78
CA VAL A 137 -13.65 9.70 3.16
C VAL A 137 -12.86 8.66 3.95
N TRP A 138 -12.16 9.11 4.98
CA TRP A 138 -11.19 8.28 5.68
C TRP A 138 -11.45 8.28 7.17
N HIS A 139 -11.33 7.12 7.82
CA HIS A 139 -11.31 7.09 9.27
C HIS A 139 -10.26 8.06 9.84
N ASP A 140 -10.58 8.78 10.91
CA ASP A 140 -9.69 9.80 11.50
C ASP A 140 -8.35 9.27 12.01
N SER A 141 -8.24 7.95 12.21
CA SER A 141 -6.96 7.26 12.43
C SER A 141 -5.94 7.45 11.31
N LEU A 142 -6.37 7.78 10.08
CA LEU A 142 -5.47 8.00 8.96
C LEU A 142 -4.51 9.18 9.19
N VAL A 143 -4.90 10.17 10.00
CA VAL A 143 -4.02 11.28 10.40
C VAL A 143 -2.77 10.76 11.14
N ARG A 144 -2.85 9.60 11.78
CA ARG A 144 -1.74 8.95 12.49
C ARG A 144 -1.09 7.81 11.69
N ASN A 145 -1.56 7.52 10.47
CA ASN A 145 -1.00 6.45 9.65
C ASN A 145 0.47 6.75 9.28
N LYS A 146 1.36 5.79 9.54
CA LYS A 146 2.80 5.96 9.33
C LYS A 146 3.16 6.22 7.86
N ARG A 147 2.55 5.50 6.92
CA ARG A 147 2.83 5.62 5.49
C ARG A 147 2.40 6.97 4.95
N LEU A 148 1.18 7.41 5.26
CA LEU A 148 0.72 8.73 4.84
C LEU A 148 1.59 9.85 5.42
N LYS A 149 1.92 9.77 6.71
CA LYS A 149 2.84 10.73 7.36
C LYS A 149 4.18 10.79 6.65
N GLN A 150 4.77 9.62 6.37
CA GLN A 150 6.04 9.53 5.66
C GLN A 150 5.96 10.16 4.28
N SER A 151 4.92 9.85 3.49
CA SER A 151 4.72 10.47 2.17
C SER A 151 4.54 11.99 2.24
N VAL A 152 3.87 12.50 3.28
CA VAL A 152 3.73 13.96 3.49
C VAL A 152 5.07 14.60 3.84
N VAL A 153 5.85 13.97 4.72
CA VAL A 153 7.19 14.43 5.12
C VAL A 153 8.14 14.46 3.91
N GLU A 154 8.15 13.39 3.11
CA GLU A 154 8.90 13.29 1.85
C GLU A 154 8.46 14.38 0.86
N PHE A 155 7.15 14.55 0.67
CA PHE A 155 6.60 15.55 -0.23
C PHE A 155 6.92 17.00 0.16
N LEU A 156 6.97 17.29 1.46
CA LEU A 156 7.33 18.61 1.99
C LEU A 156 8.85 18.83 2.06
N GLY A 157 9.65 17.77 1.85
CA GLY A 157 11.11 17.83 1.94
C GLY A 157 11.64 18.09 3.35
N HIS A 158 10.85 17.82 4.40
CA HIS A 158 11.27 18.09 5.78
C HIS A 158 12.49 17.25 6.20
N ASP A 159 12.64 16.05 5.64
CA ASP A 159 13.77 15.15 5.92
C ASP A 159 14.86 15.21 4.83
N ALA A 160 14.83 16.23 3.96
CA ALA A 160 15.78 16.34 2.84
C ALA A 160 17.23 16.42 3.33
N GLU A 161 17.49 17.05 4.48
CA GLU A 161 18.85 17.14 5.06
C GLU A 161 19.30 15.81 5.67
N SER A 162 18.42 15.06 6.33
CA SER A 162 18.73 13.73 6.88
C SER A 162 18.92 12.66 5.79
N HIS A 163 18.28 12.85 4.64
CA HIS A 163 18.47 12.02 3.44
C HIS A 163 19.51 12.60 2.47
N SER A 164 20.15 13.72 2.81
CA SER A 164 21.18 14.33 1.97
C SER A 164 22.32 13.35 1.76
N THR A 165 22.68 13.18 0.49
CA THR A 165 23.78 12.34 0.06
C THR A 165 25.11 12.76 0.67
N ASP A 166 25.30 13.99 1.15
CA ASP A 166 26.61 14.40 1.69
C ASP A 166 26.97 13.73 3.02
N ALA A 167 25.99 13.41 3.88
CA ALA A 167 26.23 12.68 5.12
C ALA A 167 26.19 11.15 4.92
N SER A 168 25.39 10.67 3.96
CA SER A 168 25.34 9.25 3.58
C SER A 168 26.50 8.84 2.68
N PHE A 169 27.16 9.74 1.95
CA PHE A 169 28.26 9.38 1.04
C PHE A 169 29.45 8.72 1.73
N SER A 170 29.76 9.11 2.98
CA SER A 170 30.89 8.56 3.72
C SER A 170 30.55 7.27 4.47
N SER A 171 29.32 7.16 5.00
CA SER A 171 28.85 6.03 5.81
C SER A 171 28.18 4.92 4.98
N PHE A 172 27.52 5.26 3.86
CA PHE A 172 26.84 4.33 2.96
C PHE A 172 27.85 3.59 2.06
N ARG A 173 28.87 4.29 1.51
CA ARG A 173 29.98 3.63 0.79
C ARG A 173 30.76 2.62 1.64
N GLN A 174 30.75 2.78 2.96
CA GLN A 174 31.44 1.85 3.87
C GLN A 174 30.61 0.62 4.24
N LYS A 175 29.29 0.60 3.98
CA LYS A 175 28.42 -0.47 4.49
C LYS A 175 27.49 -1.13 3.47
N PHE A 176 27.04 -0.43 2.42
CA PHE A 176 26.19 -0.99 1.37
C PHE A 176 26.50 -0.40 -0.01
N GLU A 177 26.88 -1.27 -0.94
CA GLU A 177 27.45 -0.95 -2.24
C GLU A 177 26.37 -0.65 -3.30
N ALA A 178 25.69 0.51 -3.22
CA ALA A 178 25.00 1.06 -4.39
C ALA A 178 26.06 1.57 -5.40
N LYS A 179 26.64 0.63 -6.15
CA LYS A 179 27.84 0.81 -7.00
C LYS A 179 27.53 1.43 -8.36
N HIS A 180 26.33 1.22 -8.86
CA HIS A 180 26.02 1.42 -10.27
C HIS A 180 25.13 2.63 -10.45
N ARG A 181 25.58 3.61 -11.23
CA ARG A 181 24.79 4.80 -11.56
C ARG A 181 24.07 4.58 -12.88
N SER A 182 22.75 4.72 -12.89
CA SER A 182 21.91 4.62 -14.09
C SER A 182 21.94 5.90 -14.94
N LEU A 183 21.31 5.82 -16.11
CA LEU A 183 21.21 6.92 -17.07
C LEU A 183 20.31 8.06 -16.60
N ASP A 184 19.27 7.77 -15.81
CA ASP A 184 18.36 8.77 -15.24
C ASP A 184 18.86 9.35 -13.90
N GLY A 185 19.91 8.73 -13.34
CA GLY A 185 20.64 9.24 -12.19
C GLY A 185 20.44 8.45 -10.90
N HIS A 186 19.65 7.37 -10.88
CA HIS A 186 19.57 6.46 -9.75
C HIS A 186 20.92 5.78 -9.44
N TYR A 187 21.09 5.39 -8.18
CA TYR A 187 22.18 4.54 -7.73
C TYR A 187 21.59 3.21 -7.30
N VAL A 188 21.94 2.14 -8.02
CA VAL A 188 21.36 0.80 -7.84
C VAL A 188 22.39 -0.21 -7.31
N ARG A 189 21.88 -1.30 -6.73
CA ARG A 189 22.69 -2.29 -5.99
C ARG A 189 23.36 -3.33 -6.88
N SER A 190 22.81 -3.62 -8.06
CA SER A 190 23.31 -4.65 -8.98
C SER A 190 23.34 -4.21 -10.44
N LYS A 191 24.13 -4.91 -11.25
CA LYS A 191 24.17 -4.72 -12.71
C LYS A 191 22.85 -5.08 -13.38
N GLY A 192 22.13 -6.06 -12.83
CA GLY A 192 20.81 -6.44 -13.33
C GLY A 192 19.80 -5.30 -13.17
N GLU A 193 19.72 -4.72 -11.96
CA GLU A 193 18.90 -3.53 -11.71
C GLU A 193 19.33 -2.35 -12.60
N LEU A 194 20.63 -2.14 -12.81
CA LEU A 194 21.12 -1.07 -13.70
C LEU A 194 20.57 -1.22 -15.13
N ILE A 195 20.58 -2.45 -15.66
CA ILE A 195 20.08 -2.72 -17.01
C ILE A 195 18.56 -2.53 -17.07
N ILE A 196 17.82 -2.97 -16.04
CA ILE A 196 16.37 -2.77 -15.94
C ILE A 196 16.01 -1.28 -15.86
N ASP A 197 16.67 -0.53 -14.98
CA ASP A 197 16.47 0.92 -14.79
C ASP A 197 16.71 1.67 -16.09
N ASN A 198 17.87 1.44 -16.73
CA ASN A 198 18.20 2.05 -18.01
C ASN A 198 17.17 1.70 -19.09
N TRP A 199 16.66 0.46 -19.10
CA TRP A 199 15.60 0.07 -20.03
C TRP A 199 14.31 0.85 -19.77
N LEU A 200 13.87 0.94 -18.52
CA LEU A 200 12.65 1.68 -18.13
C LEU A 200 12.77 3.16 -18.52
N TYR A 201 13.93 3.77 -18.25
CA TYR A 201 14.21 5.15 -18.65
C TYR A 201 14.16 5.34 -20.17
N MET A 202 14.85 4.50 -20.93
CA MET A 202 14.91 4.60 -22.40
C MET A 202 13.55 4.32 -23.07
N ALA A 203 12.72 3.48 -22.45
CA ALA A 203 11.35 3.21 -22.90
C ALA A 203 10.34 4.31 -22.49
N GLY A 204 10.77 5.36 -21.78
CA GLY A 204 9.91 6.44 -21.31
C GLY A 204 8.96 6.02 -20.19
N VAL A 205 9.28 4.93 -19.48
CA VAL A 205 8.46 4.41 -18.39
C VAL A 205 8.86 5.13 -17.09
N VAL A 206 7.96 5.97 -16.59
CA VAL A 206 8.12 6.61 -15.28
C VAL A 206 8.21 5.53 -14.20
N HIS A 207 9.25 5.60 -13.39
CA HIS A 207 9.51 4.64 -12.33
C HIS A 207 10.16 5.32 -11.12
N ALA A 208 10.12 4.64 -9.98
CA ALA A 208 10.83 4.99 -8.76
C ALA A 208 11.67 3.78 -8.31
N TYR A 209 12.92 4.01 -7.90
CA TYR A 209 13.81 2.99 -7.38
C TYR A 209 13.65 2.81 -5.86
N GLU A 210 13.78 1.57 -5.36
CA GLU A 210 13.69 1.22 -3.94
C GLU A 210 12.44 1.80 -3.24
N ARG A 211 11.26 1.58 -3.81
CA ARG A 211 10.01 2.07 -3.20
C ARG A 211 9.51 1.11 -2.12
N PRO A 212 9.24 1.57 -0.88
CA PRO A 212 8.58 0.74 0.12
C PRO A 212 7.14 0.43 -0.28
N LEU A 213 6.67 -0.79 0.02
CA LEU A 213 5.25 -1.11 -0.14
C LEU A 213 4.40 -0.28 0.84
N PRO A 214 3.20 0.17 0.43
CA PRO A 214 2.33 1.05 1.22
C PRO A 214 1.54 0.27 2.28
N ILE A 215 2.23 -0.59 3.03
CA ILE A 215 1.69 -1.44 4.11
C ILE A 215 2.52 -1.25 5.39
N ALA A 216 1.99 -1.69 6.53
CA ALA A 216 2.69 -1.56 7.82
C ALA A 216 4.06 -2.28 7.87
N LYS A 217 4.21 -3.40 7.15
CA LYS A 217 5.45 -4.18 7.09
C LYS A 217 6.53 -3.43 6.28
N GLU A 218 7.78 -3.51 6.71
CA GLU A 218 8.93 -2.97 5.97
C GLU A 218 9.34 -3.94 4.87
N VAL A 219 8.78 -3.74 3.68
CA VAL A 219 9.11 -4.48 2.46
C VAL A 219 9.43 -3.46 1.38
N MET A 220 10.54 -3.68 0.68
CA MET A 220 11.02 -2.82 -0.39
C MET A 220 10.85 -3.53 -1.73
N SER A 221 10.34 -2.82 -2.71
CA SER A 221 10.38 -3.21 -4.13
C SER A 221 11.67 -2.68 -4.76
N ASP A 222 12.11 -3.28 -5.88
CA ASP A 222 13.26 -2.73 -6.61
C ASP A 222 12.80 -1.52 -7.45
N PHE A 223 11.65 -1.65 -8.13
CA PHE A 223 11.05 -0.54 -8.84
C PHE A 223 9.54 -0.46 -8.60
N TYR A 224 9.02 0.78 -8.59
CA TYR A 224 7.59 1.06 -8.62
C TYR A 224 7.21 1.86 -9.87
N LEU A 225 6.20 1.40 -10.59
CA LEU A 225 5.69 2.05 -11.80
C LEU A 225 4.34 2.72 -11.50
N PRO A 226 4.31 4.04 -11.25
CA PRO A 226 3.10 4.74 -10.81
C PRO A 226 1.95 4.70 -11.83
N THR A 227 2.25 4.65 -13.13
CA THR A 227 1.24 4.62 -14.21
C THR A 227 0.33 3.41 -14.12
N GLY A 228 0.90 2.22 -13.87
CA GLY A 228 0.15 0.96 -13.75
C GLY A 228 -0.08 0.51 -12.31
N LYS A 229 0.40 1.28 -11.32
CA LYS A 229 0.41 0.93 -9.89
C LYS A 229 0.96 -0.48 -9.64
N VAL A 230 2.04 -0.82 -10.33
CA VAL A 230 2.67 -2.14 -10.34
C VAL A 230 4.12 -2.01 -9.88
N TYR A 231 4.61 -3.04 -9.20
CA TYR A 231 5.97 -3.13 -8.73
C TYR A 231 6.76 -4.11 -9.59
N ILE A 232 8.06 -3.87 -9.74
CA ILE A 232 9.00 -4.82 -10.32
C ILE A 232 9.90 -5.34 -9.21
N GLN A 233 10.08 -6.66 -9.17
CA GLN A 233 11.09 -7.32 -8.35
C GLN A 233 12.05 -8.12 -9.24
N PHE A 234 13.34 -7.82 -9.12
CA PHE A 234 14.43 -8.54 -9.74
C PHE A 234 14.97 -9.61 -8.78
N TRP A 235 14.88 -10.88 -9.17
CA TRP A 235 15.29 -12.02 -8.37
C TRP A 235 16.77 -12.39 -8.56
N GLY A 236 17.62 -11.38 -8.72
CA GLY A 236 19.05 -11.54 -8.97
C GLY A 236 19.91 -10.58 -8.15
N THR A 237 21.19 -10.93 -8.03
CA THR A 237 22.24 -10.13 -7.41
C THR A 237 23.49 -10.17 -8.30
N ASP A 238 24.47 -9.31 -8.02
CA ASP A 238 25.79 -9.38 -8.68
C ASP A 238 26.52 -10.71 -8.44
N TYR A 239 26.08 -11.51 -7.46
CA TYR A 239 26.71 -12.76 -7.03
C TYR A 239 25.88 -14.02 -7.34
N GLY A 240 24.69 -13.90 -7.93
CA GLY A 240 23.80 -15.03 -8.22
C GLY A 240 22.32 -14.74 -7.91
N SER A 241 21.50 -15.80 -7.85
CA SER A 241 20.07 -15.70 -7.59
C SER A 241 19.73 -15.51 -6.10
N ILE A 242 18.57 -14.91 -5.85
CA ILE A 242 18.01 -14.77 -4.49
C ILE A 242 17.47 -16.12 -4.00
N ASP A 243 17.51 -16.31 -2.69
CA ASP A 243 16.94 -17.47 -2.00
C ASP A 243 15.45 -17.69 -2.35
N GLN A 244 15.08 -18.96 -2.56
CA GLN A 244 13.72 -19.35 -2.98
C GLN A 244 12.67 -19.07 -1.89
N ASP A 245 13.00 -19.29 -0.62
CA ASP A 245 12.07 -19.06 0.48
C ASP A 245 11.79 -17.55 0.63
N GLN A 246 12.82 -16.71 0.48
CA GLN A 246 12.65 -15.25 0.45
C GLN A 246 11.76 -14.79 -0.70
N ARG A 247 11.93 -15.37 -1.91
CA ARG A 247 11.08 -15.06 -3.07
C ARG A 247 9.62 -15.43 -2.81
N ILE A 248 9.35 -16.64 -2.31
CA ILE A 248 8.01 -17.11 -1.99
C ILE A 248 7.36 -16.21 -0.91
N ALA A 249 8.08 -15.93 0.17
CA ALA A 249 7.57 -15.09 1.26
C ALA A 249 7.24 -13.66 0.78
N THR A 250 8.06 -13.10 -0.11
CA THR A 250 7.84 -11.78 -0.68
C THR A 250 6.62 -11.77 -1.60
N LYS A 251 6.53 -12.72 -2.54
CA LYS A 251 5.36 -12.86 -3.44
C LYS A 251 4.04 -12.96 -2.69
N LYS A 252 4.01 -13.74 -1.61
CA LYS A 252 2.83 -13.90 -0.78
C LYS A 252 2.32 -12.57 -0.23
N ILE A 253 3.21 -11.64 0.12
CA ILE A 253 2.84 -10.30 0.61
C ILE A 253 2.15 -9.50 -0.49
N TYR A 254 2.66 -9.54 -1.73
CA TYR A 254 2.03 -8.87 -2.87
C TYR A 254 0.63 -9.45 -3.13
N GLU A 255 0.49 -10.77 -3.14
CA GLU A 255 -0.79 -11.46 -3.34
C GLU A 255 -1.81 -11.13 -2.23
N GLU A 256 -1.41 -11.22 -0.96
CA GLU A 256 -2.27 -10.93 0.21
C GLU A 256 -2.81 -9.49 0.23
N HIS A 257 -2.05 -8.55 -0.34
CA HIS A 257 -2.41 -7.13 -0.38
C HIS A 257 -2.97 -6.70 -1.74
N GLY A 258 -2.99 -7.59 -2.74
CA GLY A 258 -3.48 -7.30 -4.08
C GLY A 258 -2.61 -6.30 -4.84
N PHE A 259 -1.31 -6.29 -4.59
CA PHE A 259 -0.36 -5.47 -5.34
C PHE A 259 0.05 -6.14 -6.64
N GLY A 260 0.06 -5.39 -7.73
CA GLY A 260 0.61 -5.86 -9.00
C GLY A 260 2.12 -6.10 -8.86
N LEU A 261 2.59 -7.25 -9.36
CA LEU A 261 3.99 -7.65 -9.31
C LEU A 261 4.43 -8.14 -10.69
N ILE A 262 5.50 -7.54 -11.20
CA ILE A 262 6.27 -8.01 -12.35
C ILE A 262 7.56 -8.62 -11.81
N GLU A 263 7.79 -9.88 -12.13
CA GLU A 263 8.97 -10.62 -11.70
C GLU A 263 9.99 -10.66 -12.85
N ILE A 264 11.24 -10.29 -12.57
CA ILE A 264 12.35 -10.39 -13.53
C ILE A 264 13.42 -11.31 -12.93
N CYS A 265 13.86 -12.30 -13.69
CA CYS A 265 14.93 -13.21 -13.30
C CYS A 265 16.24 -12.85 -14.03
N PRO A 266 17.41 -13.29 -13.54
CA PRO A 266 18.68 -13.04 -14.21
C PRO A 266 18.71 -13.44 -15.69
N GLU A 267 17.97 -14.48 -16.06
CA GLU A 267 17.88 -15.02 -17.42
C GLU A 267 17.12 -14.10 -18.38
N ASP A 268 16.28 -13.20 -17.85
CA ASP A 268 15.49 -12.25 -18.64
C ASP A 268 16.31 -11.03 -19.06
N ILE A 269 17.39 -10.71 -18.34
CA ILE A 269 18.22 -9.50 -18.54
C ILE A 269 18.72 -9.34 -19.99
N PRO A 270 19.22 -10.39 -20.68
CA PRO A 270 19.66 -10.25 -22.06
C PRO A 270 18.52 -9.98 -23.07
N ASN A 271 17.25 -10.15 -22.66
CA ASN A 271 16.09 -10.12 -23.56
C ASN A 271 14.97 -9.20 -23.06
N LEU A 272 15.28 -8.14 -22.28
CA LEU A 272 14.26 -7.26 -21.70
C LEU A 272 13.30 -6.64 -22.73
N ASP A 273 13.77 -6.32 -23.95
CA ASP A 273 12.91 -5.82 -25.05
C ASP A 273 11.80 -6.78 -25.46
N LYS A 274 11.95 -8.08 -25.19
CA LYS A 274 10.92 -9.09 -25.43
C LYS A 274 10.09 -9.38 -24.19
N VAL A 275 10.70 -9.29 -23.01
CA VAL A 275 10.10 -9.68 -21.72
C VAL A 275 9.24 -8.55 -21.13
N LEU A 276 9.76 -7.33 -21.03
CA LEU A 276 9.08 -6.23 -20.34
C LEU A 276 7.84 -5.71 -21.07
N PRO A 277 7.84 -5.47 -22.40
CA PRO A 277 6.67 -4.89 -23.07
C PRO A 277 5.35 -5.65 -22.90
N PRO A 278 5.27 -7.00 -23.03
CA PRO A 278 4.03 -7.71 -22.78
C PRO A 278 3.60 -7.64 -21.31
N LEU A 279 4.53 -7.76 -20.35
CA LEU A 279 4.24 -7.68 -18.90
C LEU A 279 3.71 -6.30 -18.51
N LEU A 280 4.31 -5.24 -19.03
CA LEU A 280 3.88 -3.86 -18.78
C LEU A 280 2.47 -3.58 -19.34
N ARG A 281 2.14 -4.18 -20.49
CA ARG A 281 0.84 -3.99 -21.15
C ARG A 281 -0.32 -4.53 -20.30
N GLU A 282 -0.10 -5.59 -19.53
CA GLU A 282 -1.12 -6.13 -18.59
C GLU A 282 -1.56 -5.09 -17.54
N TYR A 283 -0.69 -4.13 -17.24
CA TYR A 283 -0.94 -3.03 -16.31
C TYR A 283 -1.23 -1.69 -17.02
N GLY A 284 -1.54 -1.73 -18.32
CA GLY A 284 -1.86 -0.54 -19.12
C GLY A 284 -0.66 0.38 -19.38
N ILE A 285 0.56 -0.08 -19.10
CA ILE A 285 1.79 0.68 -19.35
C ILE A 285 2.23 0.40 -20.78
N LYS A 286 2.40 1.47 -21.56
CA LYS A 286 2.95 1.41 -22.91
C LYS A 286 4.45 1.70 -22.84
N ALA A 287 5.23 0.81 -23.43
CA ALA A 287 6.64 1.02 -23.74
C ALA A 287 6.74 1.06 -25.26
N TYR A 288 7.32 2.16 -25.78
CA TYR A 288 7.37 2.53 -27.20
C TYR A 288 6.04 2.99 -27.83
#